data_AF-A0A919Z573-F1
#
_entry.id   AF-A0A919Z573-F1
#
_cell.length_a   1.000
_cell.length_b   1.000
_cell.length_c   1.000
_cell.angle_alpha   90.00
_cell.angle_beta   90.00
_cell.angle_gamma   90.00
#
_symmetry.space_group_name_H-M   'P 1'
#
loop_
_entity.id
_entity.type
_entity.pdbx_description
1 polymer ?
#
loop_
_entity_poly.entity_id
_entity_poly.type
_entity_poly.pdbx_seq_one_letter_code
_entity_poly.pdbx_strand_id
1 'polypeptide(L)'
;MNRQELQKKIRRFILTQFRETARDLGLKESHTAYVSWGKGPKRPLRFSKSGNIHTERRYSTHYVKSSKPESADPNPTVGNP
;
A
#
# COMPACT_ATOMS: atom_id res chain seq x y z
N MET A 1 -25.28 -17.36 5.37
CA MET A 1 -23.90 -16.85 5.15
C MET A 1 -23.07 -17.17 6.38
N ASN A 2 -21.91 -17.81 6.25
CA ASN A 2 -21.09 -18.19 7.41
C ASN A 2 -20.23 -17.00 7.92
N ARG A 3 -19.69 -17.11 9.14
CA ARG A 3 -18.85 -16.07 9.78
C ARG A 3 -17.63 -15.69 8.93
N GLN A 4 -17.02 -16.63 8.23
CA GLN A 4 -15.84 -16.39 7.40
C GLN A 4 -16.16 -15.54 6.17
N GLU A 5 -17.28 -15.84 5.50
CA GLU A 5 -17.78 -15.07 4.36
C GLU A 5 -18.19 -13.65 4.78
N LEU A 6 -18.80 -13.51 5.95
CA LEU A 6 -19.11 -12.19 6.51
C LEU A 6 -17.84 -11.37 6.77
N GLN A 7 -16.82 -11.97 7.42
CA GLN A 7 -15.54 -11.29 7.65
C GLN A 7 -14.83 -10.91 6.35
N LYS A 8 -14.90 -11.76 5.33
CA LYS A 8 -14.33 -11.49 4.00
C LYS A 8 -15.01 -10.31 3.33
N LYS A 9 -16.34 -10.21 3.40
CA LYS A 9 -17.10 -9.08 2.85
C LYS A 9 -16.77 -7.78 3.57
N ILE A 10 -16.83 -7.76 4.90
CA ILE A 10 -16.52 -6.56 5.71
C ILE A 10 -15.10 -6.07 5.42
N ARG A 11 -14.12 -6.98 5.44
CA ARG A 11 -12.72 -6.65 5.12
C ARG A 11 -12.57 -6.05 3.74
N ARG A 12 -13.17 -6.66 2.72
CA ARG A 12 -13.09 -6.17 1.33
C ARG A 12 -13.67 -4.77 1.23
N PHE A 13 -14.79 -4.52 1.91
CA PHE A 13 -15.43 -3.21 1.95
C PHE A 13 -14.50 -2.16 2.57
N ILE A 14 -14.01 -2.40 3.79
CA ILE A 14 -13.11 -1.47 4.50
C ILE A 14 -11.84 -1.17 3.69
N LEU A 15 -11.17 -2.19 3.17
CA LEU A 15 -9.93 -2.00 2.40
C LEU A 15 -10.17 -1.29 1.07
N THR A 16 -11.36 -1.42 0.48
CA THR A 16 -11.73 -0.68 -0.73
C THR A 16 -11.96 0.79 -0.38
N GLN A 17 -12.77 1.06 0.64
CA GLN A 17 -13.07 2.42 1.07
C GLN A 17 -11.80 3.17 1.48
N PHE A 18 -10.92 2.51 2.25
CA PHE A 18 -9.64 3.08 2.66
C PHE A 18 -8.76 3.48 1.46
N ARG A 19 -8.70 2.64 0.43
CA ARG A 19 -7.94 2.95 -0.80
C ARG A 19 -8.54 4.13 -1.56
N GLU A 20 -9.85 4.15 -1.75
CA GLU A 20 -10.48 5.26 -2.49
C GLU A 20 -10.29 6.57 -1.73
N THR A 21 -10.45 6.58 -0.40
CA THR A 21 -10.16 7.77 0.41
C THR A 21 -8.69 8.21 0.31
N ALA A 22 -7.74 7.27 0.30
CA ALA A 22 -6.33 7.62 0.12
C ALA A 22 -6.04 8.21 -1.28
N ARG A 23 -6.72 7.71 -2.31
CA ARG A 23 -6.63 8.23 -3.68
C ARG A 23 -7.24 9.64 -3.77
N ASP A 24 -8.38 9.88 -3.15
CA ASP A 24 -9.03 11.20 -3.11
C ASP A 24 -8.13 12.24 -2.42
N LEU A 25 -7.35 11.81 -1.43
CA LEU A 25 -6.34 12.61 -0.74
C LEU A 25 -5.02 12.76 -1.53
N GLY A 26 -4.92 12.21 -2.75
CA GLY A 26 -3.72 12.26 -3.57
C GLY A 26 -2.52 11.50 -3.01
N LEU A 27 -2.75 10.51 -2.13
CA LEU A 27 -1.68 9.74 -1.52
C LEU A 27 -1.16 8.65 -2.46
N LYS A 28 0.15 8.40 -2.41
CA LYS A 28 0.82 7.37 -3.19
C LYS A 28 0.83 6.04 -2.45
N GLU A 29 0.52 4.96 -3.15
CA GLU A 29 0.67 3.60 -2.63
C GLU A 29 2.14 3.23 -2.39
N SER A 30 2.40 2.59 -1.25
CA SER A 30 3.71 2.08 -0.85
C SER A 30 3.53 0.71 -0.23
N HIS A 31 4.22 -0.30 -0.75
CA HIS A 31 4.08 -1.68 -0.31
C HIS A 31 5.20 -2.07 0.64
N THR A 32 4.85 -2.68 1.77
CA THR A 32 5.79 -3.20 2.77
C THR A 32 5.75 -4.72 2.81
N ALA A 33 6.91 -5.36 2.62
CA ALA A 33 7.05 -6.79 2.85
C ALA A 33 7.19 -7.06 4.37
N TYR A 34 6.16 -7.64 4.98
CA TYR A 34 6.22 -8.07 6.38
C TYR A 34 6.80 -9.49 6.47
N VAL A 35 7.93 -9.62 7.16
CA VAL A 35 8.62 -10.89 7.38
C VAL A 35 8.88 -11.10 8.87
N SER A 36 9.02 -12.37 9.27
CA SER A 36 9.34 -12.73 10.64
C SER A 36 10.66 -12.08 11.12
N TRP A 37 10.63 -11.54 12.33
CA TRP A 37 11.83 -11.07 13.02
C TRP A 37 12.58 -12.23 13.69
N GLY A 38 13.88 -12.05 13.94
CA GLY A 38 14.71 -12.99 14.69
C GLY A 38 15.77 -13.71 13.85
N LYS A 39 16.48 -14.64 14.50
CA LYS A 39 17.49 -15.51 13.88
C LYS A 39 16.80 -16.67 13.17
N GLY A 40 17.10 -16.87 11.89
CA GLY A 40 16.53 -17.93 11.04
C GLY A 40 15.93 -17.42 9.73
N PRO A 41 15.36 -18.32 8.91
CA PRO A 41 14.79 -17.96 7.62
C PRO A 41 13.65 -16.92 7.74
N LYS A 42 13.69 -15.88 6.89
CA LYS A 42 12.67 -14.82 6.85
C LYS A 42 11.39 -15.35 6.21
N ARG A 43 10.38 -15.68 7.03
CA ARG A 43 9.07 -16.16 6.56
C ARG A 43 8.11 -14.98 6.39
N PRO A 44 7.38 -14.85 5.27
CA PRO A 44 6.35 -13.84 5.11
C PRO A 44 5.25 -13.96 6.17
N LEU A 45 4.87 -12.84 6.77
CA LEU A 45 3.74 -12.77 7.68
C LEU A 45 2.43 -12.68 6.90
N ARG A 46 1.34 -13.13 7.53
CA ARG A 46 0.00 -13.18 6.94
C ARG A 46 -0.98 -12.41 7.82
N PHE A 47 -1.79 -11.59 7.19
CA PHE A 47 -2.90 -10.83 7.79
C PHE A 47 -4.21 -11.60 7.81
N SER A 48 -4.31 -12.69 7.04
CA SER A 48 -5.52 -13.52 6.99
C SER A 48 -5.28 -15.01 7.16
N LYS A 49 -6.26 -15.68 7.79
CA LYS A 49 -6.27 -17.13 7.99
C LYS A 49 -6.24 -17.91 6.66
N SER A 50 -6.80 -17.37 5.58
CA SER A 50 -6.80 -18.00 4.26
C SER A 50 -5.53 -17.70 3.45
N GLY A 51 -4.79 -16.63 3.75
CA GLY A 51 -3.56 -16.29 3.02
C GLY A 51 -3.85 -15.82 1.59
N ASN A 52 -5.03 -15.26 1.35
CA ASN A 52 -5.43 -14.82 0.02
C ASN A 52 -4.54 -13.66 -0.44
N ILE A 53 -3.82 -13.86 -1.55
CA ILE A 53 -2.81 -12.92 -2.07
C ILE A 53 -3.34 -11.48 -2.20
N HIS A 54 -4.57 -11.30 -2.67
CA HIS A 54 -5.15 -9.95 -2.80
C HIS A 54 -5.40 -9.28 -1.45
N THR A 55 -5.81 -10.06 -0.45
CA THR A 55 -5.97 -9.56 0.91
C THR A 55 -4.62 -9.18 1.51
N GLU A 56 -3.64 -10.08 1.40
CA GLU A 56 -2.31 -9.85 1.95
C GLU A 56 -1.68 -8.59 1.34
N ARG A 57 -1.74 -8.45 0.00
CA ARG A 57 -1.23 -7.27 -0.70
C ARG A 57 -1.89 -5.97 -0.23
N ARG A 58 -3.22 -5.96 -0.08
CA ARG A 58 -3.95 -4.75 0.35
C ARG A 58 -3.60 -4.31 1.76
N TYR A 59 -3.36 -5.25 2.68
CA TYR A 59 -2.91 -4.92 4.04
C TYR A 59 -1.45 -4.48 4.09
N SER A 60 -0.60 -5.07 3.24
CA SER A 60 0.81 -4.68 3.11
C SER A 60 1.01 -3.31 2.44
N THR A 61 -0.02 -2.75 1.80
CA THR A 61 0.03 -1.44 1.16
C THR A 61 -0.42 -0.34 2.11
N HIS A 62 0.47 0.61 2.39
CA HIS A 62 0.16 1.88 3.06
C HIS A 62 0.17 3.02 2.04
N TYR A 63 -0.42 4.17 2.40
CA TYR A 63 -0.51 5.33 1.52
C TYR A 63 0.19 6.52 2.17
N VAL A 64 1.09 7.16 1.43
CA VAL A 64 1.96 8.23 1.93
C VAL A 64 1.84 9.47 1.06
N LYS A 65 2.06 10.65 1.67
CA LYS A 65 2.19 11.89 0.90
C LYS A 65 3.45 11.80 0.02
N SER A 66 3.35 12.16 -1.25
CA SER A 66 4.52 12.31 -2.10
C SER A 66 5.36 13.49 -1.59
N SER A 67 6.56 13.22 -1.08
CA SER A 67 7.50 14.25 -0.66
C SER A 67 8.26 14.89 -1.82
N LYS A 68 7.91 14.56 -3.07
CA LYS A 68 8.60 15.08 -4.24
C LYS A 68 8.03 16.47 -4.55
N PRO A 69 8.80 17.57 -4.45
CA PRO A 69 8.39 18.82 -5.03
C PRO A 69 8.18 18.60 -6.53
N GLU A 70 7.03 19.01 -7.02
CA GLU A 70 6.69 19.11 -8.42
C GLU A 70 7.75 20.00 -9.11
N SER A 71 8.37 19.46 -10.17
CA SER A 71 9.31 20.13 -11.10
C SER A 71 10.43 21.00 -10.51
N ALA A 72 11.64 20.45 -10.42
CA ALA A 72 12.82 21.23 -10.79
C ALA A 72 13.04 20.99 -12.30
N ASP A 73 12.63 21.95 -13.12
CA ASP A 73 12.87 21.94 -14.56
C ASP A 73 14.38 21.87 -14.82
N PRO A 74 14.91 20.86 -15.56
CA PRO A 74 16.29 20.89 -15.98
C PRO A 74 16.39 21.67 -17.28
N ASN A 75 16.18 22.99 -17.25
CA ASN A 75 16.64 23.80 -18.36
C ASN A 75 17.06 25.23 -17.98
N PRO A 76 18.35 25.46 -17.68
CA PRO A 76 18.92 26.78 -17.88
C PRO A 76 19.25 26.96 -19.37
N THR A 77 18.26 27.34 -20.19
CA THR A 77 18.57 28.11 -21.40
C THR A 77 18.92 29.51 -20.94
N VAL A 78 20.21 29.75 -20.69
CA VAL A 78 20.77 31.11 -20.77
C VAL A 78 21.95 31.02 -21.71
N GLY A 79 21.70 31.43 -22.97
CA GLY A 79 22.76 31.78 -23.87
C GLY A 79 23.62 32.87 -23.24
N ASN A 80 24.92 32.68 -23.29
CA ASN A 80 25.88 33.74 -22.96
C ASN A 80 26.59 34.19 -24.25
N PRO A 81 26.99 35.47 -24.28
CA PRO A 81 27.23 36.27 -25.50
C PRO A 81 28.40 35.82 -26.36
#